data_AF-E9E3L2-F1
#
_entry.id   AF-E9E3L2-F1
#
_cell.length_a   1.000
_cell.length_b   1.000
_cell.length_c   1.000
_cell.angle_alpha   90.00
_cell.angle_beta   90.00
_cell.angle_gamma   90.00
#
_symmetry.space_group_name_H-M   'P 1'
#
loop_
_entity.id
_entity.type
_entity.pdbx_description
1 polymer ?
#
loop_
_entity_poly.entity_id
_entity_poly.type
_entity_poly.pdbx_seq_one_letter_code
_entity_poly.pdbx_strand_id
1 'polypeptide(L)'
;MAPTSSYAYTPIPVNLDPGKSQPYHVQQGLNEDNASAFGWRGQRLQLFRVAFTSLSLICLIILSMALGRLTVTDYDCGRQISTWSPAFEAVEYYQTTFEGEFLAPSVWRGQPSPELDEAWNRISIGGTGSLRISKDDLSRLNKSADAEITTGFGDGTDDVQVLLEVFHQLHCLNEIRKHTWPDYYKFEAPPKVERAHLAKQVSWKNGDPAPDFSTLHTCRNFSKILKYVEDHADLWGFWAS
;
A
#
# COMPACT_ATOMS: atom_id res chain seq x y z
N MET A 1 -32.79 -69.09 22.52
CA MET A 1 -31.68 -69.40 23.44
C MET A 1 -31.49 -68.19 24.34
N ALA A 2 -32.01 -68.27 25.57
CA ALA A 2 -31.85 -67.26 26.60
C ALA A 2 -31.08 -67.92 27.76
N PRO A 3 -30.16 -67.24 28.46
CA PRO A 3 -29.39 -67.88 29.51
C PRO A 3 -30.28 -68.14 30.73
N THR A 4 -30.40 -69.39 31.12
CA THR A 4 -31.03 -69.84 32.36
C THR A 4 -30.12 -69.48 33.54
N SER A 5 -30.58 -68.55 34.39
CA SER A 5 -29.97 -68.29 35.69
C SER A 5 -30.25 -69.48 36.63
N SER A 6 -29.23 -70.26 36.96
CA SER A 6 -29.32 -71.25 38.04
C SER A 6 -28.93 -70.57 39.36
N TYR A 7 -29.90 -70.06 40.10
CA TYR A 7 -29.68 -69.70 41.49
C TYR A 7 -29.58 -71.01 42.31
N ALA A 8 -28.38 -71.32 42.80
CA ALA A 8 -28.17 -72.41 43.74
C ALA A 8 -28.77 -72.01 45.10
N TYR A 9 -29.73 -72.82 45.57
CA TYR A 9 -30.34 -72.69 46.89
C TYR A 9 -29.43 -73.34 47.93
N THR A 10 -28.76 -72.53 48.75
CA THR A 10 -28.04 -73.01 49.94
C THR A 10 -28.99 -72.95 51.15
N PRO A 11 -29.21 -74.07 51.86
CA PRO A 11 -30.09 -74.08 53.03
C PRO A 11 -29.48 -73.27 54.17
N ILE A 12 -30.32 -72.45 54.80
CA ILE A 12 -29.99 -71.65 55.98
C ILE A 12 -29.83 -72.61 57.18
N PRO A 13 -28.70 -72.59 57.91
CA PRO A 13 -28.58 -73.36 59.13
C PRO A 13 -29.56 -72.84 60.19
N VAL A 14 -30.47 -73.72 60.61
CA VAL A 14 -31.42 -73.50 61.71
C VAL A 14 -30.66 -73.59 63.03
N ASN A 15 -30.22 -72.44 63.54
CA ASN A 15 -29.91 -72.24 64.95
C ASN A 15 -29.81 -70.73 65.23
N LEU A 16 -30.96 -70.12 65.52
CA LEU A 16 -31.03 -68.77 66.05
C LEU A 16 -31.65 -68.84 67.45
N ASP A 17 -30.77 -68.82 68.45
CA ASP A 17 -31.01 -68.25 69.77
C ASP A 17 -29.63 -67.95 70.39
N PRO A 18 -29.38 -66.87 71.17
CA PRO A 18 -30.33 -65.91 71.75
C PRO A 18 -29.90 -64.42 71.70
N GLY A 19 -30.79 -63.55 71.23
CA GLY A 19 -30.85 -62.12 71.61
C GLY A 19 -29.77 -61.13 71.11
N LYS A 20 -28.81 -61.52 70.26
CA LYS A 20 -27.77 -60.60 69.75
C LYS A 20 -27.59 -60.68 68.24
N SER A 21 -28.42 -59.99 67.47
CA SER A 21 -28.18 -59.72 66.05
C SER A 21 -27.07 -58.67 65.89
N GLN A 22 -25.92 -59.05 65.34
CA GLN A 22 -24.93 -58.09 64.82
C GLN A 22 -25.49 -57.48 63.52
N PRO A 23 -25.47 -56.14 63.34
CA PRO A 23 -25.96 -55.52 62.13
C PRO A 23 -25.04 -55.82 60.95
N TYR A 24 -25.64 -55.97 59.78
CA TYR A 24 -25.01 -56.08 58.48
C TYR A 24 -23.97 -54.96 58.27
N HIS A 25 -22.73 -55.32 57.97
CA HIS A 25 -21.75 -54.35 57.49
C HIS A 25 -22.07 -54.00 56.03
N VAL A 26 -22.72 -52.87 55.82
CA VAL A 26 -22.73 -52.19 54.52
C VAL A 26 -21.27 -51.90 54.16
N GLN A 27 -20.76 -52.44 53.05
CA GLN A 27 -19.54 -51.89 52.47
C GLN A 27 -19.86 -50.44 52.08
N GLN A 28 -19.33 -49.48 52.85
CA GLN A 28 -19.30 -48.07 52.49
C GLN A 28 -18.39 -47.93 51.26
N GLY A 29 -18.96 -48.21 50.09
CA GLY A 29 -18.36 -47.88 48.81
C GLY A 29 -18.42 -46.36 48.62
N LEU A 30 -17.23 -45.76 48.51
CA LEU A 30 -16.94 -44.37 48.16
C LEU A 30 -17.19 -43.34 49.27
N ASN A 31 -16.17 -43.17 50.12
CA ASN A 31 -16.04 -42.03 51.05
C ASN A 31 -16.30 -40.69 50.32
N GLU A 32 -17.16 -39.85 50.90
CA GLU A 32 -17.44 -38.47 50.47
C GLU A 32 -16.16 -37.61 50.35
N ASP A 33 -15.13 -37.96 51.13
CA ASP A 33 -13.80 -37.32 51.11
C ASP A 33 -13.09 -37.46 49.74
N ASN A 34 -13.30 -38.57 49.02
CA ASN A 34 -12.73 -38.76 47.69
C ASN A 34 -13.53 -38.04 46.60
N ALA A 35 -14.85 -37.88 46.78
CA ALA A 35 -15.71 -37.17 45.85
C ALA A 35 -15.40 -35.65 45.85
N SER A 36 -15.17 -35.07 47.04
CA SER A 36 -14.76 -33.68 47.17
C SER A 36 -13.36 -33.46 46.57
N ALA A 37 -12.36 -34.27 46.92
CA ALA A 37 -11.00 -34.16 46.40
C ALA A 37 -10.91 -34.28 44.86
N PHE A 38 -11.76 -35.13 44.25
CA PHE A 38 -11.89 -35.27 42.80
C PHE A 38 -12.48 -34.00 42.14
N GLY A 39 -13.47 -33.36 42.78
CA GLY A 39 -14.03 -32.08 42.37
C GLY A 39 -13.02 -30.93 42.44
N TRP A 40 -12.23 -30.83 43.53
CA TRP A 40 -11.19 -29.80 43.68
C TRP A 40 -10.07 -29.94 42.65
N ARG A 41 -9.66 -31.17 42.30
CA ARG A 41 -8.66 -31.44 41.24
C ARG A 41 -9.18 -31.07 39.85
N GLY A 42 -10.44 -31.38 39.54
CA GLY A 42 -11.09 -31.02 38.28
C GLY A 42 -11.26 -29.50 38.13
N GLN A 43 -11.67 -28.81 39.19
CA GLN A 43 -11.87 -27.36 39.20
C GLN A 43 -10.54 -26.60 39.02
N ARG A 44 -9.46 -27.04 39.68
CA ARG A 44 -8.11 -26.49 39.46
C ARG A 44 -7.61 -26.68 38.03
N LEU A 45 -7.86 -27.86 37.44
CA LEU A 45 -7.48 -28.14 36.05
C LEU A 45 -8.31 -27.32 35.04
N GLN A 46 -9.60 -27.09 35.31
CA GLN A 46 -10.45 -26.22 34.50
C GLN A 46 -10.00 -24.75 34.57
N LEU A 47 -9.70 -24.23 35.77
CA LEU A 47 -9.17 -22.87 35.92
C LEU A 47 -7.82 -22.69 35.22
N PHE A 48 -6.92 -23.69 35.32
CA PHE A 48 -5.66 -23.67 34.61
C PHE A 48 -5.86 -23.65 33.09
N ARG A 49 -6.78 -24.47 32.56
CA ARG A 49 -7.13 -24.50 31.13
C ARG A 49 -7.67 -23.15 30.67
N VAL A 50 -8.61 -22.57 31.41
CA VAL A 50 -9.20 -21.26 31.10
C VAL A 50 -8.14 -20.16 31.16
N ALA A 51 -7.27 -20.15 32.17
CA ALA A 51 -6.18 -19.18 32.28
C ALA A 51 -5.17 -19.32 31.13
N PHE A 52 -4.79 -20.55 30.77
CA PHE A 52 -3.86 -20.83 29.68
C PHE A 52 -4.43 -20.45 28.30
N THR A 53 -5.69 -20.77 28.03
CA THR A 53 -6.35 -20.36 26.78
C THR A 53 -6.54 -18.85 26.73
N SER A 54 -6.92 -18.21 27.85
CA SER A 54 -7.04 -16.76 27.94
C SER A 54 -5.70 -16.07 27.68
N LEU A 55 -4.61 -16.55 28.29
CA LEU A 55 -3.27 -15.99 28.08
C LEU A 55 -2.79 -16.18 26.64
N SER A 56 -3.06 -17.35 26.04
CA SER A 56 -2.71 -17.62 24.65
C SER A 56 -3.47 -16.71 23.69
N LEU A 57 -4.78 -16.48 23.92
CA LEU A 57 -5.57 -15.53 23.14
C LEU A 57 -5.06 -14.10 23.30
N ILE A 58 -4.71 -13.68 24.52
CA ILE A 58 -4.13 -12.35 24.78
C ILE A 58 -2.80 -12.19 24.03
N CYS A 59 -1.91 -13.19 24.09
CA CYS A 59 -0.64 -13.18 23.34
C CYS A 59 -0.87 -13.11 21.83
N LEU A 60 -1.85 -13.84 21.29
CA LEU A 60 -2.19 -13.79 19.86
C LEU A 60 -2.76 -12.43 19.45
N ILE A 61 -3.58 -11.81 20.30
CA ILE A 61 -4.10 -10.45 20.05
C ILE A 61 -2.97 -9.42 20.09
N ILE A 62 -2.07 -9.50 21.08
CA ILE A 62 -0.89 -8.61 21.16
C ILE A 62 0.02 -8.78 19.94
N LEU A 63 0.30 -10.02 19.54
CA LEU A 63 1.10 -10.32 18.36
C LEU A 63 0.44 -9.83 17.07
N SER A 64 -0.87 -10.05 16.94
CA SER A 64 -1.66 -9.55 15.80
C SER A 64 -1.65 -8.02 15.72
N MET A 65 -1.79 -7.32 16.86
CA MET A 65 -1.68 -5.86 16.90
C MET A 65 -0.26 -5.37 16.61
N ALA A 66 0.77 -6.08 17.09
CA ALA A 66 2.17 -5.75 16.81
C ALA A 66 2.51 -5.93 15.32
N LEU A 67 2.07 -7.02 14.71
CA LEU A 67 2.23 -7.28 13.28
C LEU A 67 1.34 -6.37 12.43
N GLY A 68 0.13 -6.06 12.89
CA GLY A 68 -0.78 -5.11 12.24
C GLY A 68 -0.30 -3.66 12.30
N ARG A 69 0.66 -3.33 13.17
CA ARG A 69 1.37 -2.04 13.15
C ARG A 69 2.53 -1.99 12.14
N LEU A 70 2.89 -3.12 11.51
CA LEU A 70 3.84 -3.16 10.40
C LEU A 70 3.17 -2.84 9.06
N THR A 71 2.21 -1.92 9.03
CA THR A 71 1.63 -1.42 7.78
C THR A 71 2.67 -0.55 7.09
N VAL A 72 3.28 -1.08 6.04
CA VAL A 72 4.11 -0.30 5.11
C VAL A 72 3.19 0.66 4.37
N THR A 73 3.47 1.96 4.44
CA THR A 73 2.68 2.97 3.74
C THR A 73 3.11 3.08 2.27
N ASP A 74 2.24 3.63 1.41
CA ASP A 74 2.62 3.96 0.03
C ASP A 74 3.82 4.93 -0.03
N TYR A 75 3.95 5.80 0.99
CA TYR A 75 5.11 6.66 1.17
C TYR A 75 6.40 5.87 1.41
N ASP A 76 6.36 4.86 2.30
CA ASP A 76 7.53 4.01 2.57
C ASP A 76 7.97 3.24 1.32
N CYS A 77 7.01 2.63 0.61
CA CYS A 77 7.25 1.97 -0.67
C CYS A 77 7.83 2.95 -1.70
N GLY A 78 7.20 4.12 -1.83
CA GLY A 78 7.60 5.17 -2.77
C GLY A 78 9.02 5.65 -2.53
N ARG A 79 9.40 5.84 -1.27
CA ARG A 79 10.75 6.23 -0.85
C ARG A 79 11.78 5.13 -1.11
N GLN A 80 11.41 3.85 -0.94
CA GLN A 80 12.32 2.72 -1.16
C GLN A 80 12.67 2.50 -2.64
N ILE A 81 11.70 2.71 -3.54
CA ILE A 81 11.87 2.40 -4.98
C ILE A 81 12.28 3.60 -5.84
N SER A 82 12.45 4.77 -5.23
CA SER A 82 12.78 6.01 -5.93
C SER A 82 14.18 6.48 -5.52
N THR A 83 14.89 7.14 -6.45
CA THR A 83 16.16 7.80 -6.14
C THR A 83 15.97 8.84 -5.05
N TRP A 84 16.97 9.01 -4.18
CA TRP A 84 16.93 10.05 -3.16
C TRP A 84 16.62 11.43 -3.78
N SER A 85 15.77 12.21 -3.13
CA SER A 85 15.42 13.57 -3.54
C SER A 85 15.02 14.40 -2.31
N PRO A 86 15.38 15.69 -2.24
CA PRO A 86 14.84 16.55 -1.20
C PRO A 86 13.32 16.76 -1.35
N ALA A 87 12.78 16.63 -2.56
CA ALA A 87 11.36 16.80 -2.84
C ALA A 87 10.44 15.68 -2.28
N PHE A 88 10.98 14.66 -1.59
CA PHE A 88 10.15 13.63 -0.97
C PHE A 88 9.19 14.17 0.08
N GLU A 89 9.49 15.30 0.72
CA GLU A 89 8.59 15.93 1.69
C GLU A 89 7.26 16.39 1.06
N ALA A 90 7.25 16.65 -0.26
CA ALA A 90 6.06 17.03 -1.00
C ALA A 90 5.27 15.82 -1.54
N VAL A 91 5.76 14.59 -1.34
CA VAL A 91 5.12 13.37 -1.85
C VAL A 91 3.96 12.98 -0.94
N GLU A 92 2.76 13.26 -1.40
CA GLU A 92 1.51 12.77 -0.83
C GLU A 92 0.82 11.84 -1.83
N TYR A 93 0.18 10.78 -1.33
CA TYR A 93 -0.59 9.84 -2.13
C TYR A 93 -2.08 10.08 -1.99
N TYR A 94 -2.81 9.98 -3.09
CA TYR A 94 -4.26 10.02 -3.10
C TYR A 94 -4.81 9.02 -4.12
N GLN A 95 -6.05 8.58 -3.91
CA GLN A 95 -6.74 7.71 -4.85
C GLN A 95 -7.74 8.52 -5.67
N THR A 96 -7.80 8.25 -6.95
CA THR A 96 -8.79 8.83 -7.86
C THR A 96 -9.07 7.86 -9.00
N THR A 97 -10.27 7.93 -9.55
CA THR A 97 -10.59 7.28 -10.82
C THR A 97 -10.21 8.23 -11.94
N PHE A 98 -9.50 7.73 -12.94
CA PHE A 98 -9.30 8.49 -14.17
C PHE A 98 -10.45 8.19 -15.12
N GLU A 99 -11.14 9.23 -15.57
CA GLU A 99 -12.16 9.12 -16.60
C GLU A 99 -11.48 8.81 -17.94
N GLY A 100 -11.64 7.57 -18.40
CA GLY A 100 -10.90 7.04 -19.54
C GLY A 100 -11.49 7.39 -20.91
N GLU A 101 -12.40 8.35 -20.99
CA GLU A 101 -13.06 8.70 -22.25
C GLU A 101 -12.03 9.24 -23.27
N PHE A 102 -11.89 8.52 -24.39
CA PHE A 102 -10.83 8.76 -25.37
C PHE A 102 -10.82 10.20 -25.92
N LEU A 103 -11.98 10.85 -26.04
CA LEU A 103 -12.12 12.21 -26.58
C LEU A 103 -12.54 13.25 -25.52
N ALA A 104 -12.43 12.94 -24.23
CA ALA A 104 -12.73 13.89 -23.17
C ALA A 104 -11.98 15.22 -23.35
N PRO A 105 -12.65 16.38 -23.18
CA PRO A 105 -12.00 17.68 -23.26
C PRO A 105 -11.00 17.84 -22.12
N SER A 106 -9.86 18.47 -22.41
CA SER A 106 -8.81 18.73 -21.43
C SER A 106 -8.01 19.94 -21.84
N VAL A 107 -7.55 20.72 -20.86
CA VAL A 107 -6.63 21.87 -21.08
C VAL A 107 -5.28 21.45 -21.65
N TRP A 108 -4.98 20.13 -21.64
CA TRP A 108 -3.70 19.56 -22.08
C TRP A 108 -3.74 18.98 -23.50
N ARG A 109 -4.91 18.98 -24.16
CA ARG A 109 -5.11 18.41 -25.50
C ARG A 109 -5.86 19.36 -26.42
N GLY A 110 -5.74 19.14 -27.73
CA GLY A 110 -6.52 19.84 -28.73
C GLY A 110 -5.67 20.32 -29.89
N GLN A 111 -6.25 21.22 -30.69
CA GLN A 111 -5.50 21.95 -31.71
C GLN A 111 -4.48 22.88 -31.04
N PRO A 112 -3.34 23.14 -31.69
CA PRO A 112 -2.33 24.04 -31.16
C PRO A 112 -2.91 25.44 -30.98
N SER A 113 -2.68 26.02 -29.81
CA SER A 113 -3.08 27.40 -29.47
C SER A 113 -2.11 27.97 -28.42
N PRO A 114 -2.02 29.30 -28.31
CA PRO A 114 -1.20 29.93 -27.27
C PRO A 114 -1.57 29.48 -25.85
N GLU A 115 -2.86 29.30 -25.56
CA GLU A 115 -3.35 28.89 -24.24
C GLU A 115 -2.93 27.44 -23.90
N LEU A 116 -2.96 26.55 -24.90
CA LEU A 116 -2.49 25.18 -24.75
C LEU A 116 -0.97 25.16 -24.52
N ASP A 117 -0.21 25.99 -25.24
CA ASP A 117 1.24 26.09 -25.09
C ASP A 117 1.63 26.65 -23.72
N GLU A 118 0.92 27.68 -23.25
CA GLU A 118 1.12 28.25 -21.91
C GLU A 118 0.79 27.24 -20.81
N ALA A 119 -0.32 26.51 -20.96
CA ALA A 119 -0.67 25.45 -20.02
C ALA A 119 0.49 24.45 -19.90
N TRP A 120 0.97 23.91 -21.03
CA TRP A 120 2.08 22.96 -21.06
C TRP A 120 3.38 23.55 -20.50
N ASN A 121 3.70 24.80 -20.82
CA ASN A 121 4.90 25.48 -20.32
C ASN A 121 4.89 25.55 -18.79
N ARG A 122 3.75 25.87 -18.17
CA ARG A 122 3.63 25.96 -16.69
C ARG A 122 4.03 24.68 -15.96
N ILE A 123 3.75 23.51 -16.53
CA ILE A 123 4.02 22.21 -15.89
C ILE A 123 5.22 21.48 -16.50
N SER A 124 5.99 22.16 -17.35
CA SER A 124 7.15 21.61 -18.03
C SER A 124 8.39 22.38 -17.60
N ILE A 125 9.56 21.95 -18.11
CA ILE A 125 10.86 22.56 -17.81
C ILE A 125 10.83 24.10 -17.97
N GLY A 126 10.10 24.62 -18.95
CA GLY A 126 10.00 26.07 -19.19
C GLY A 126 9.30 26.87 -18.07
N GLY A 127 8.48 26.23 -17.24
CA GLY A 127 7.78 26.87 -16.11
C GLY A 127 8.31 26.47 -14.74
N THR A 128 9.11 25.39 -14.65
CA THR A 128 9.51 24.81 -13.37
C THR A 128 10.95 25.13 -12.96
N GLY A 129 11.79 25.69 -13.84
CA GLY A 129 13.16 26.08 -13.51
C GLY A 129 14.05 24.91 -13.03
N SER A 130 15.18 25.27 -12.42
CA SER A 130 16.14 24.30 -11.84
C SER A 130 16.08 24.34 -10.32
N LEU A 131 16.06 23.16 -9.70
CA LEU A 131 16.24 23.02 -8.26
C LEU A 131 17.71 23.05 -7.88
N ARG A 132 17.96 23.44 -6.64
CA ARG A 132 19.28 23.57 -6.05
C ARG A 132 19.51 22.48 -5.02
N ILE A 133 20.65 21.78 -5.11
CA ILE A 133 21.11 20.86 -4.06
C ILE A 133 22.56 21.16 -3.72
N SER A 134 22.95 20.87 -2.47
CA SER A 134 24.34 20.98 -2.06
C SER A 134 25.22 20.00 -2.83
N LYS A 135 26.49 20.35 -3.03
CA LYS A 135 27.46 19.44 -3.66
C LYS A 135 27.62 18.14 -2.87
N ASP A 136 27.52 18.19 -1.54
CA ASP A 136 27.58 17.03 -0.65
C ASP A 136 26.42 16.05 -0.89
N ASP A 137 25.24 16.55 -1.27
CA ASP A 137 24.06 15.73 -1.56
C ASP A 137 24.22 14.88 -2.83
N LEU A 138 25.17 15.19 -3.72
CA LEU A 138 25.47 14.33 -4.89
C LEU A 138 25.88 12.91 -4.49
N SER A 139 26.55 12.76 -3.35
CA SER A 139 26.94 11.46 -2.82
C SER A 139 25.73 10.56 -2.56
N ARG A 140 24.59 11.14 -2.18
CA ARG A 140 23.32 10.44 -1.91
C ARG A 140 22.65 9.93 -3.20
N LEU A 141 23.01 10.54 -4.32
CA LEU A 141 22.61 10.13 -5.67
C LEU A 141 23.59 9.14 -6.30
N ASN A 142 24.64 8.73 -5.57
CA ASN A 142 25.75 7.93 -6.09
C ASN A 142 26.41 8.60 -7.31
N LYS A 143 26.55 9.93 -7.27
CA LYS A 143 27.20 10.75 -8.30
C LYS A 143 28.50 11.36 -7.76
N SER A 144 29.52 11.45 -8.62
CA SER A 144 30.78 12.12 -8.27
C SER A 144 30.60 13.64 -8.30
N ALA A 145 31.21 14.29 -7.32
CA ALA A 145 31.31 15.75 -7.22
C ALA A 145 32.30 16.36 -8.23
N ASP A 146 33.13 15.52 -8.88
CA ASP A 146 34.11 15.89 -9.89
C ASP A 146 33.53 15.91 -11.31
N ALA A 147 32.24 15.56 -11.47
CA ALA A 147 31.61 15.62 -12.77
C ALA A 147 31.57 17.09 -13.24
N GLU A 148 32.19 17.33 -14.39
CA GLU A 148 32.12 18.56 -15.22
C GLU A 148 30.66 19.00 -15.55
N ILE A 149 29.68 18.22 -15.09
CA ILE A 149 28.23 18.33 -15.23
C ILE A 149 27.61 19.22 -14.14
N THR A 150 28.37 19.65 -13.12
CA THR A 150 27.87 20.53 -12.06
C THR A 150 27.83 21.99 -12.52
N THR A 151 26.81 22.33 -13.33
CA THR A 151 26.50 23.73 -13.61
C THR A 151 25.97 24.37 -12.32
N GLY A 152 26.81 25.18 -11.67
CA GLY A 152 26.39 26.01 -10.56
C GLY A 152 25.46 27.15 -11.00
N PHE A 153 25.05 27.99 -10.06
CA PHE A 153 24.09 29.09 -10.29
C PHE A 153 24.77 30.44 -10.60
N GLY A 154 26.10 30.44 -10.80
CA GLY A 154 26.86 31.65 -11.13
C GLY A 154 26.97 32.68 -10.01
N ASP A 155 26.51 32.35 -8.79
CA ASP A 155 26.46 33.23 -7.62
C ASP A 155 27.61 32.99 -6.62
N GLY A 156 28.59 32.17 -7.00
CA GLY A 156 29.77 31.87 -6.19
C GLY A 156 29.61 30.71 -5.21
N THR A 157 28.44 30.09 -5.16
CA THR A 157 28.24 28.81 -4.46
C THR A 157 28.74 27.62 -5.30
N ASP A 158 28.95 26.49 -4.64
CA ASP A 158 29.23 25.20 -5.29
C ASP A 158 27.99 24.30 -5.41
N ASP A 159 26.80 24.86 -5.19
CA ASP A 159 25.53 24.14 -5.34
C ASP A 159 25.30 23.71 -6.79
N VAL A 160 24.54 22.65 -6.95
CA VAL A 160 24.33 21.98 -8.23
C VAL A 160 22.89 22.11 -8.68
N GLN A 161 22.71 22.43 -9.96
CA GLN A 161 21.42 22.42 -10.62
C GLN A 161 20.92 20.98 -10.84
N VAL A 162 19.69 20.71 -10.41
CA VAL A 162 18.98 19.46 -10.67
C VAL A 162 17.54 19.72 -11.09
N LEU A 163 16.91 18.72 -11.70
CA LEU A 163 15.51 18.76 -12.11
C LEU A 163 14.79 17.52 -11.58
N LEU A 164 13.52 17.65 -11.21
CA LEU A 164 12.69 16.48 -10.96
C LEU A 164 12.30 15.84 -12.31
N GLU A 165 12.58 14.54 -12.43
CA GLU A 165 12.38 13.74 -13.65
C GLU A 165 10.97 13.89 -14.27
N VAL A 166 9.93 14.08 -13.46
CA VAL A 166 8.56 14.27 -13.95
C VAL A 166 8.43 15.47 -14.90
N PHE A 167 9.15 16.56 -14.66
CA PHE A 167 9.12 17.74 -15.53
C PHE A 167 9.87 17.53 -16.84
N HIS A 168 10.94 16.72 -16.81
CA HIS A 168 11.62 16.27 -18.02
C HIS A 168 10.67 15.42 -18.88
N GLN A 169 9.98 14.46 -18.27
CA GLN A 169 9.02 13.61 -18.97
C GLN A 169 7.90 14.45 -19.62
N LEU A 170 7.39 15.46 -18.90
CA LEU A 170 6.38 16.38 -19.43
C LEU A 170 6.92 17.28 -20.55
N HIS A 171 8.18 17.71 -20.48
CA HIS A 171 8.85 18.40 -21.59
C HIS A 171 8.91 17.55 -22.85
N CYS A 172 9.43 16.33 -22.75
CA CYS A 172 9.51 15.42 -23.90
C CYS A 172 8.12 15.12 -24.47
N LEU A 173 7.12 14.93 -23.60
CA LEU A 173 5.73 14.73 -24.05
C LEU A 173 5.17 15.96 -24.77
N ASN A 174 5.47 17.17 -24.28
CA ASN A 174 5.10 18.42 -24.95
C ASN A 174 5.79 18.55 -26.32
N GLU A 175 7.07 18.20 -26.41
CA GLU A 175 7.79 18.23 -27.69
C GLU A 175 7.19 17.22 -28.68
N ILE A 176 6.88 16.00 -28.27
CA ILE A 176 6.16 15.03 -29.10
C ILE A 176 4.83 15.61 -29.57
N ARG A 177 4.03 16.21 -28.66
CA ARG A 177 2.76 16.88 -29.00
C ARG A 177 2.98 17.93 -30.10
N LYS A 178 3.96 18.82 -29.96
CA LYS A 178 4.24 19.87 -30.96
C LYS A 178 4.65 19.26 -32.31
N HIS A 179 5.44 18.18 -32.33
CA HIS A 179 5.84 17.48 -33.57
C HIS A 179 4.67 16.83 -34.33
N THR A 180 3.51 16.64 -33.68
CA THR A 180 2.30 16.21 -34.39
C THR A 180 1.64 17.32 -35.22
N TRP A 181 2.05 18.59 -35.01
CA TRP A 181 1.53 19.78 -35.69
C TRP A 181 2.65 20.58 -36.40
N PRO A 182 3.39 19.98 -37.35
CA PRO A 182 4.55 20.62 -37.96
C PRO A 182 4.20 21.89 -38.75
N ASP A 183 2.99 22.01 -39.28
CA ASP A 183 2.54 23.20 -40.00
C ASP A 183 2.41 24.43 -39.07
N TYR A 184 2.01 24.21 -37.81
CA TYR A 184 1.85 25.28 -36.81
C TYR A 184 3.20 25.65 -36.18
N TYR A 185 3.96 24.65 -35.72
CA TYR A 185 5.25 24.88 -35.04
C TYR A 185 6.45 25.00 -35.99
N LYS A 186 6.22 24.88 -37.31
CA LYS A 186 7.23 25.06 -38.37
C LYS A 186 8.42 24.09 -38.25
N PHE A 187 8.16 22.84 -37.89
CA PHE A 187 9.16 21.78 -37.90
C PHE A 187 9.27 21.12 -39.28
N GLU A 188 10.44 20.57 -39.60
CA GLU A 188 10.54 19.61 -40.69
C GLU A 188 9.70 18.38 -40.33
N ALA A 189 8.69 18.08 -41.15
CA ALA A 189 7.76 17.01 -40.85
C ALA A 189 8.47 15.64 -40.90
N PRO A 190 8.34 14.78 -39.87
CA PRO A 190 8.80 13.40 -39.98
C PRO A 190 8.06 12.68 -41.13
N PRO A 191 8.64 11.60 -41.69
CA PRO A 191 8.01 10.83 -42.77
C PRO A 191 6.55 10.45 -42.42
N LYS A 192 5.66 10.52 -43.41
CA LYS A 192 4.17 10.48 -43.31
C LYS A 192 3.53 9.20 -42.72
N VAL A 193 4.24 8.38 -41.98
CA VAL A 193 3.68 7.16 -41.37
C VAL A 193 3.27 7.51 -39.93
N GLU A 194 1.96 7.38 -39.66
CA GLU A 194 1.30 7.48 -38.33
C GLU A 194 1.01 8.87 -37.73
N ARG A 195 0.19 9.68 -38.42
CA ARG A 195 -0.63 10.74 -37.77
C ARG A 195 -2.00 10.26 -37.26
N ALA A 196 -2.34 8.99 -37.48
CA ALA A 196 -3.70 8.49 -37.29
C ALA A 196 -4.11 8.35 -35.81
N HIS A 197 -3.16 8.18 -34.88
CA HIS A 197 -3.46 7.96 -33.46
C HIS A 197 -3.46 9.23 -32.60
N LEU A 198 -3.10 10.40 -33.16
CA LEU A 198 -2.89 11.63 -32.37
C LEU A 198 -3.81 12.79 -32.74
N ALA A 199 -4.49 12.76 -33.91
CA ALA A 199 -5.36 13.85 -34.33
C ALA A 199 -6.59 13.44 -35.18
N LYS A 200 -6.74 12.17 -35.57
CA LYS A 200 -7.97 11.76 -36.27
C LYS A 200 -9.02 11.34 -35.26
N GLN A 201 -10.10 12.12 -35.22
CA GLN A 201 -11.37 11.72 -34.63
C GLN A 201 -11.70 10.30 -35.09
N VAL A 202 -11.58 9.33 -34.20
CA VAL A 202 -12.27 8.06 -34.38
C VAL A 202 -13.74 8.44 -34.25
N SER A 203 -14.44 8.58 -35.38
CA SER A 203 -15.88 8.72 -35.39
C SER A 203 -16.44 7.37 -34.93
N TRP A 204 -16.71 7.25 -33.64
CA TRP A 204 -17.54 6.18 -33.12
C TRP A 204 -18.89 6.28 -33.83
N LYS A 205 -19.28 5.24 -34.56
CA LYS A 205 -20.65 5.17 -35.07
C LYS A 205 -21.55 5.03 -33.83
N ASN A 206 -22.60 5.85 -33.77
CA ASN A 206 -23.60 5.77 -32.71
C ASN A 206 -24.09 4.32 -32.56
N GLY A 207 -23.77 3.68 -31.43
CA GLY A 207 -24.23 2.33 -31.09
C GLY A 207 -23.13 1.27 -30.91
N ASP A 208 -21.87 1.55 -31.25
CA ASP A 208 -20.78 0.61 -30.98
C ASP A 208 -20.36 0.70 -29.49
N PRO A 209 -20.32 -0.41 -28.73
CA PRO A 209 -19.84 -0.38 -27.36
C PRO A 209 -18.37 0.00 -27.34
N ALA A 210 -18.04 1.16 -26.77
CA ALA A 210 -16.67 1.56 -26.52
C ALA A 210 -16.15 0.87 -25.25
N PRO A 211 -14.88 0.42 -25.23
CA PRO A 211 -14.27 -0.06 -24.00
C PRO A 211 -14.22 1.07 -22.96
N ASP A 212 -14.67 0.77 -21.75
CA ASP A 212 -14.48 1.66 -20.59
C ASP A 212 -13.03 1.53 -20.12
N PHE A 213 -12.27 2.61 -20.29
CA PHE A 213 -10.87 2.69 -19.84
C PHE A 213 -10.75 3.32 -18.44
N SER A 214 -11.87 3.60 -17.78
CA SER A 214 -11.85 4.22 -16.47
C SER A 214 -11.31 3.24 -15.44
N THR A 215 -10.32 3.67 -14.66
CA THR A 215 -9.69 2.80 -13.67
C THR A 215 -9.24 3.57 -12.45
N LEU A 216 -9.25 2.89 -11.31
CA LEU A 216 -8.80 3.44 -10.03
C LEU A 216 -7.28 3.48 -10.00
N HIS A 217 -6.73 4.64 -9.67
CA HIS A 217 -5.31 4.85 -9.52
C HIS A 217 -4.96 5.35 -8.12
N THR A 218 -3.81 4.91 -7.60
CA THR A 218 -3.10 5.55 -6.50
C THR A 218 -2.02 6.45 -7.10
N CYS A 219 -2.15 7.76 -6.93
CA CYS A 219 -1.29 8.76 -7.57
C CYS A 219 -0.50 9.54 -6.54
N ARG A 220 0.69 10.02 -6.94
CA ARG A 220 1.38 11.11 -6.21
C ARG A 220 0.67 12.42 -6.53
N ASN A 221 0.51 13.27 -5.52
CA ASN A 221 -0.12 14.58 -5.66
C ASN A 221 0.79 15.52 -6.47
N PHE A 222 0.54 15.57 -7.79
CA PHE A 222 1.33 16.39 -8.70
C PHE A 222 1.31 17.88 -8.33
N SER A 223 0.19 18.42 -7.84
CA SER A 223 0.11 19.83 -7.43
C SER A 223 1.01 20.16 -6.25
N LYS A 224 1.19 19.22 -5.30
CA LYS A 224 2.15 19.39 -4.20
C LYS A 224 3.59 19.36 -4.68
N ILE A 225 3.91 18.46 -5.62
CA ILE A 225 5.24 18.36 -6.23
C ILE A 225 5.54 19.62 -7.06
N LEU A 226 4.58 20.09 -7.86
CA LEU A 226 4.69 21.33 -8.63
C LEU A 226 4.92 22.52 -7.70
N LYS A 227 4.11 22.65 -6.64
CA LYS A 227 4.28 23.71 -5.65
C LYS A 227 5.65 23.67 -4.97
N TYR A 228 6.14 22.48 -4.61
CA TYR A 228 7.49 22.34 -4.06
C TYR A 228 8.52 22.91 -5.03
N VAL A 229 8.40 22.63 -6.32
CA VAL A 229 9.34 23.17 -7.31
C VAL A 229 9.17 24.68 -7.48
N GLU A 230 7.95 25.20 -7.56
CA GLU A 230 7.69 26.65 -7.61
C GLU A 230 8.28 27.40 -6.40
N ASP A 231 8.24 26.78 -5.21
CA ASP A 231 8.72 27.38 -3.97
C ASP A 231 10.26 27.30 -3.81
N HIS A 232 10.95 26.41 -4.54
CA HIS A 232 12.38 26.10 -4.33
C HIS A 232 13.26 26.21 -5.58
N ALA A 233 12.68 26.34 -6.77
CA ALA A 233 13.44 26.43 -8.01
C ALA A 233 13.87 27.87 -8.30
N ASP A 234 15.08 27.99 -8.82
CA ASP A 234 15.57 29.23 -9.41
C ASP A 234 15.26 29.21 -10.91
N LEU A 235 14.65 30.28 -11.41
CA LEU A 235 14.49 30.54 -12.85
C LEU A 235 15.79 31.06 -13.46
N TRP A 236 16.88 30.33 -13.24
CA TRP A 236 18.22 30.68 -13.71
C TRP A 236 18.84 29.49 -14.46
N GLY A 237 19.58 29.76 -15.53
CA GLY A 237 20.25 28.73 -16.34
C GLY A 237 19.60 28.46 -17.71
N PHE A 238 20.02 27.36 -18.35
CA PHE A 238 19.73 27.02 -19.76
C PHE A 238 18.23 26.97 -20.14
N TRP A 239 17.35 26.84 -19.15
CA TRP A 239 15.92 26.62 -19.33
C TRP A 239 15.05 27.84 -18.98
N ALA A 240 15.65 28.95 -18.59
CA ALA A 240 14.97 30.19 -18.19
C ALA A 240 14.63 31.14 -19.36
N SER A 241 14.74 30.66 -20.61
CA SER A 241 14.56 31.45 -21.84
C SER A 241 13.39 30.96 -22.69
#